data_AF-A0A7C1U436-F1
#
_entry.id   AF-A0A7C1U436-F1
#
_cell.length_a   1.000
_cell.length_b   1.000
_cell.length_c   1.000
_cell.angle_alpha   90.00
_cell.angle_beta   90.00
_cell.angle_gamma   90.00
#
_symmetry.space_group_name_H-M   'P 1'
#
loop_
_entity.id
_entity.type
_entity.pdbx_description
1 polymer ?
#
loop_
_entity_poly.entity_id
_entity_poly.type
_entity_poly.pdbx_seq_one_letter_code
_entity_poly.pdbx_strand_id
1 'polypeptide(L)'
;DVGLFGELLEELEAFLAEEQRKAETRVAESARLLQGKEQLKVAKARARLEVERRVRTARVPRFIREFLVRYWQNLLLVLWVQEGEDSVAWKKAIATMDNLLWSIAPKTAEERQRLVKLLPQLLGALREGMSLISMREEDFQAFLGELADLHAERVNRATAAPAEAGTEPDMEDDPLADIDEAGEAPPVEEDREVTYATLNRLIEENELAGIEVEEITLGEEDEPAVEDDEFVDMARGLQQGTWVEFTGDDGEVTRAKLTWVSPVTGAYLFTNRQGLKAADKTLHGLAAEFRRGSARIIEDVPLFERAVSSLIDGLRQNTGNR
;
A
#
# COMPACT_ATOMS: atom_id res chain seq x y z
N ASP A 1 27.70 30.27 43.20
CA ASP A 1 27.94 31.21 42.09
C ASP A 1 26.74 31.12 41.16
N VAL A 2 25.88 32.13 41.16
CA VAL A 2 24.49 32.03 40.62
C VAL A 2 24.43 32.28 39.12
N GLY A 3 25.41 33.01 38.55
CA GLY A 3 25.49 33.26 37.11
C GLY A 3 25.80 32.00 36.30
N LEU A 4 26.69 31.14 36.81
CA LEU A 4 27.07 29.87 36.17
C LEU A 4 25.87 28.90 36.01
N PHE A 5 24.94 28.88 36.98
CA PHE A 5 23.73 28.05 36.86
C PHE A 5 22.76 28.57 35.79
N GLY A 6 22.72 29.89 35.56
CA GLY A 6 21.92 30.48 34.48
C GLY A 6 22.45 30.11 33.11
N GLU A 7 23.77 30.24 32.91
CA GLU A 7 24.42 29.85 31.65
C GLU A 7 24.27 28.36 31.33
N LEU A 8 24.46 27.48 32.33
CA LEU A 8 24.28 26.04 32.16
C LEU A 8 22.81 25.65 31.90
N LEU A 9 21.85 26.41 32.45
CA LEU A 9 20.43 26.19 32.19
C LEU A 9 20.09 26.57 30.74
N GLU A 10 20.56 27.72 30.26
CA GLU A 10 20.36 28.14 28.86
C GLU A 10 20.99 27.15 27.87
N GLU A 11 22.19 26.64 28.17
CA GLU A 11 22.85 25.62 27.34
C GLU A 11 22.07 24.29 27.32
N LEU A 12 21.54 23.86 28.48
CA LEU A 12 20.71 22.66 28.57
C LEU A 12 19.38 22.83 27.83
N GLU A 13 18.72 23.98 27.96
CA GLU A 13 17.47 24.29 27.26
C GLU A 13 17.67 24.28 25.74
N ALA A 14 18.77 24.88 25.25
CA ALA A 14 19.12 24.86 23.83
C ALA A 14 19.42 23.44 23.33
N PHE A 15 20.14 22.64 24.12
CA PHE A 15 20.41 21.23 23.80
C PHE A 15 19.11 20.40 23.70
N LEU A 16 18.22 20.55 24.68
CA LEU A 16 16.93 19.84 24.70
C LEU A 16 16.04 20.23 23.52
N ALA A 17 15.99 21.52 23.17
CA ALA A 17 15.23 22.00 22.01
C ALA A 17 15.75 21.40 20.69
N GLU A 18 17.07 21.32 20.52
CA GLU A 18 17.67 20.74 19.32
C GLU A 18 17.45 19.22 19.23
N GLU A 19 17.56 18.49 20.34
CA GLU A 19 17.25 17.06 20.35
C GLU A 19 15.77 16.79 20.08
N GLN A 20 14.87 17.61 20.60
CA GLN A 20 13.43 17.51 20.32
C GLN A 20 13.13 17.73 18.83
N ARG A 21 13.75 18.75 18.21
CA ARG A 21 13.59 19.03 16.78
C ARG A 21 14.10 17.87 15.90
N LYS A 22 15.22 17.25 16.27
CA LYS A 22 15.73 16.06 15.57
C LYS A 22 14.80 14.88 15.73
N ALA A 23 14.28 14.64 16.93
CA ALA A 23 13.31 13.59 17.18
C ALA A 23 12.06 13.79 16.31
N GLU A 24 11.50 15.00 16.27
CA GLU A 24 10.34 15.34 15.43
C GLU A 24 10.60 15.11 13.94
N THR A 25 11.80 15.45 13.46
CA THR A 25 12.17 15.21 12.05
C THR A 25 12.19 13.72 11.74
N ARG A 26 12.76 12.88 12.62
CA ARG A 26 12.78 11.42 12.45
C ARG A 26 11.39 10.80 12.50
N VAL A 27 10.52 11.30 13.38
CA VAL A 27 9.11 10.88 13.44
C VAL A 27 8.41 11.20 12.13
N ALA A 28 8.58 12.42 11.61
CA ALA A 28 7.98 12.85 10.35
C ALA A 28 8.48 12.01 9.16
N GLU A 29 9.77 11.70 9.13
CA GLU A 29 10.37 10.82 8.12
C GLU A 29 9.77 9.41 8.21
N SER A 30 9.79 8.79 9.39
CA SER A 30 9.21 7.46 9.62
C SER A 30 7.72 7.40 9.24
N ALA A 31 6.95 8.43 9.57
CA ALA A 31 5.53 8.50 9.21
C ALA A 31 5.34 8.57 7.70
N ARG A 32 6.14 9.38 6.99
CA ARG A 32 6.09 9.48 5.51
C ARG A 32 6.43 8.15 4.85
N LEU A 33 7.43 7.44 5.35
CA LEU A 33 7.81 6.12 4.84
C LEU A 33 6.70 5.09 5.00
N LEU A 34 6.09 5.05 6.18
CA LEU A 34 4.98 4.13 6.45
C LEU A 34 3.76 4.47 5.58
N GLN A 35 3.42 5.76 5.46
CA GLN A 35 2.32 6.22 4.62
C GLN A 35 2.51 5.82 3.14
N GLY A 36 3.71 6.03 2.56
CA GLY A 36 3.97 5.65 1.17
C GLY A 36 3.88 4.14 0.97
N LYS A 37 4.38 3.36 1.93
CA LYS A 37 4.28 1.90 1.97
C LYS A 37 2.83 1.41 1.99
N GLU A 38 1.98 2.04 2.79
CA GLU A 38 0.56 1.73 2.87
C GLU A 38 -0.21 2.11 1.61
N GLN A 39 0.06 3.30 1.06
CA GLN A 39 -0.50 3.75 -0.20
C GLN A 39 -0.20 2.74 -1.32
N LEU A 40 1.04 2.24 -1.38
CA LEU A 40 1.42 1.22 -2.36
C LEU A 40 0.63 -0.09 -2.19
N LYS A 41 0.40 -0.54 -0.94
CA LYS A 41 -0.42 -1.74 -0.68
C LYS A 41 -1.85 -1.57 -1.19
N VAL A 42 -2.46 -0.42 -0.88
CA VAL A 42 -3.82 -0.07 -1.33
C VAL A 42 -3.88 0.03 -2.86
N ALA A 43 -2.90 0.70 -3.47
CA ALA A 43 -2.78 0.85 -4.91
C ALA A 43 -2.71 -0.50 -5.63
N LYS A 44 -1.87 -1.43 -5.14
CA LYS A 44 -1.74 -2.78 -5.67
C LYS A 44 -3.06 -3.54 -5.58
N ALA A 45 -3.70 -3.53 -4.41
CA ALA A 45 -4.99 -4.18 -4.21
C ALA A 45 -6.07 -3.60 -5.15
N ARG A 46 -6.09 -2.28 -5.32
CA ARG A 46 -7.04 -1.58 -6.19
C ARG A 46 -6.84 -1.92 -7.66
N ALA A 47 -5.60 -1.86 -8.16
CA ALA A 47 -5.25 -2.21 -9.53
C ALA A 47 -5.62 -3.66 -9.85
N ARG A 48 -5.27 -4.60 -8.96
CA ARG A 48 -5.60 -6.03 -9.09
C ARG A 48 -7.11 -6.25 -9.16
N LEU A 49 -7.87 -5.65 -8.23
CA LEU A 49 -9.33 -5.78 -8.19
C LEU A 49 -10.00 -5.31 -9.48
N GLU A 50 -9.57 -4.18 -10.04
CA GLU A 50 -10.16 -3.62 -11.26
C GLU A 50 -9.87 -4.48 -12.51
N VAL A 51 -8.71 -5.13 -12.57
CA VAL A 51 -8.34 -6.09 -13.62
C VAL A 51 -9.14 -7.38 -13.45
N GLU A 52 -9.10 -7.99 -12.27
CA GLU A 52 -9.79 -9.26 -11.98
C GLU A 52 -11.29 -9.18 -12.23
N ARG A 53 -11.94 -8.08 -11.80
CA ARG A 53 -13.38 -7.87 -12.01
C ARG A 53 -13.74 -8.00 -13.48
N ARG A 54 -12.95 -7.37 -14.37
CA ARG A 54 -13.22 -7.34 -15.81
C ARG A 54 -12.89 -8.65 -16.50
N VAL A 55 -11.76 -9.24 -16.12
CA VAL A 55 -11.33 -10.55 -16.63
C VAL A 55 -12.33 -11.65 -16.27
N ARG A 56 -12.99 -11.56 -15.10
CA ARG A 56 -14.03 -12.51 -14.68
C ARG A 56 -15.33 -12.36 -15.46
N THR A 57 -15.71 -11.13 -15.81
CA THR A 57 -16.95 -10.86 -16.55
C THR A 57 -16.87 -11.14 -18.04
N ALA A 58 -15.67 -11.21 -18.61
CA ALA A 58 -15.45 -11.43 -20.03
C ALA A 58 -14.79 -12.80 -20.27
N ARG A 59 -15.21 -13.53 -21.31
CA ARG A 59 -14.46 -14.70 -21.80
C ARG A 59 -13.19 -14.21 -22.52
N VAL A 60 -12.19 -13.80 -21.73
CA VAL A 60 -10.94 -13.19 -22.21
C VAL A 60 -9.94 -14.27 -22.60
N PRO A 61 -9.39 -14.25 -23.83
CA PRO A 61 -8.28 -15.10 -24.26
C PRO A 61 -7.07 -15.03 -23.32
N ARG A 62 -6.31 -16.13 -23.26
CA ARG A 62 -5.17 -16.27 -22.35
C ARG A 62 -4.13 -15.15 -22.49
N PHE A 63 -3.70 -14.84 -23.71
CA PHE A 63 -2.68 -13.81 -23.95
C PHE A 63 -3.10 -12.41 -23.47
N ILE A 64 -4.38 -12.07 -23.57
CA ILE A 64 -4.92 -10.78 -23.07
C ILE A 64 -4.96 -10.77 -21.54
N ARG A 65 -5.31 -11.90 -20.92
CA ARG A 65 -5.28 -12.03 -19.47
C ARG A 65 -3.85 -11.85 -18.94
N GLU A 66 -2.88 -12.53 -19.54
CA GLU A 66 -1.47 -12.41 -19.19
C GLU A 66 -0.98 -10.98 -19.37
N PHE A 67 -1.36 -10.32 -20.47
CA PHE A 67 -1.06 -8.90 -20.70
C PHE A 67 -1.63 -7.99 -19.61
N LEU A 68 -2.91 -8.17 -19.25
CA LEU A 68 -3.57 -7.33 -18.26
C LEU A 68 -2.99 -7.50 -16.86
N VAL A 69 -2.70 -8.74 -16.45
CA VAL A 69 -2.14 -9.02 -15.12
C VAL A 69 -0.68 -8.58 -15.02
N ARG A 70 0.13 -8.86 -16.05
CA ARG A 70 1.59 -8.61 -16.00
C ARG A 70 1.97 -7.15 -16.27
N TYR A 71 1.28 -6.49 -17.19
CA TYR A 71 1.65 -5.15 -17.64
C TYR A 71 0.62 -4.11 -17.25
N TRP A 72 -0.66 -4.35 -17.56
CA TRP A 72 -1.69 -3.34 -17.34
C TRP A 72 -1.97 -3.06 -15.86
N GLN A 73 -1.91 -4.08 -15.00
CA GLN A 73 -2.00 -3.92 -13.54
C GLN A 73 -0.88 -3.02 -13.01
N ASN A 74 0.35 -3.18 -13.51
CA ASN A 74 1.49 -2.36 -13.14
C ASN A 74 1.35 -0.90 -13.63
N LEU A 75 0.77 -0.69 -14.81
CA LEU A 75 0.45 0.66 -15.28
C LEU A 75 -0.58 1.34 -14.36
N LEU A 76 -1.64 0.62 -14.00
CA LEU A 76 -2.65 1.12 -13.07
C LEU A 76 -1.99 1.49 -11.73
N LEU A 77 -1.16 0.60 -11.18
CA LEU A 77 -0.41 0.86 -9.95
C LEU A 77 0.34 2.20 -10.01
N VAL A 78 1.11 2.44 -11.09
CA VAL A 78 1.85 3.70 -11.28
C VAL A 78 0.92 4.91 -11.29
N LEU A 79 -0.14 4.87 -12.11
CA LEU A 79 -1.06 6.00 -12.25
C LEU A 79 -1.79 6.32 -10.93
N TRP A 80 -2.07 5.28 -10.13
CA TRP A 80 -2.69 5.48 -8.82
C TRP A 80 -1.73 6.12 -7.83
N VAL A 81 -0.47 5.69 -7.80
CA VAL A 81 0.54 6.27 -6.89
C VAL A 81 0.85 7.72 -7.28
N GLN A 82 0.95 8.02 -8.58
CA GLN A 82 1.26 9.36 -9.09
C GLN A 82 0.10 10.35 -8.92
N GLU A 83 -1.12 9.96 -9.31
CA GLU A 83 -2.23 10.91 -9.45
C GLU A 83 -3.49 10.54 -8.62
N GLY A 84 -3.52 9.35 -8.03
CA GLY A 84 -4.68 8.81 -7.31
C GLY A 84 -5.77 8.21 -8.21
N GLU A 85 -6.75 7.52 -7.61
CA GLU A 85 -7.85 6.86 -8.35
C GLU A 85 -8.84 7.82 -9.03
N ASP A 86 -8.92 9.05 -8.53
CA ASP A 86 -9.83 10.05 -9.08
C ASP A 86 -9.26 10.79 -10.30
N SER A 87 -8.00 10.53 -10.62
CA SER A 87 -7.29 11.17 -11.72
C SER A 87 -7.91 10.88 -13.08
N VAL A 88 -7.73 11.84 -13.99
CA VAL A 88 -8.13 11.69 -15.39
C VAL A 88 -7.30 10.58 -16.04
N ALA A 89 -6.02 10.46 -15.68
CA ALA A 89 -5.13 9.42 -16.20
C ALA A 89 -5.60 8.02 -15.81
N TRP A 90 -5.90 7.78 -14.53
CA TRP A 90 -6.46 6.50 -14.06
C TRP A 90 -7.78 6.16 -14.78
N LYS A 91 -8.72 7.11 -14.83
CA LYS A 91 -10.01 6.93 -15.52
C LYS A 91 -9.82 6.63 -17.01
N LYS A 92 -8.87 7.28 -17.68
CA LYS A 92 -8.49 7.01 -19.09
C LYS A 92 -7.90 5.61 -19.25
N ALA A 93 -7.03 5.16 -18.35
CA ALA A 93 -6.43 3.82 -18.40
C ALA A 93 -7.47 2.71 -18.21
N ILE A 94 -8.40 2.89 -17.27
CA ILE A 94 -9.54 1.99 -17.08
C ILE A 94 -10.41 1.93 -18.34
N ALA A 95 -10.76 3.09 -18.93
CA ALA A 95 -11.54 3.15 -20.17
C ALA A 95 -10.81 2.50 -21.37
N THR A 96 -9.47 2.59 -21.40
CA THR A 96 -8.64 1.95 -22.44
C THR A 96 -8.69 0.43 -22.32
N MET A 97 -8.60 -0.11 -21.10
CA MET A 97 -8.82 -1.53 -20.83
C MET A 97 -10.23 -1.98 -21.23
N ASP A 98 -11.26 -1.18 -20.89
CA ASP A 98 -12.64 -1.48 -21.28
C ASP A 98 -12.81 -1.51 -22.80
N ASN A 99 -12.17 -0.60 -23.54
CA ASN A 99 -12.18 -0.59 -25.00
C ASN A 99 -11.45 -1.79 -25.62
N LEU A 100 -10.35 -2.24 -25.00
CA LEU A 100 -9.64 -3.46 -25.40
C LEU A 100 -10.52 -4.70 -25.18
N LEU A 101 -11.15 -4.83 -24.02
CA LEU A 101 -12.06 -5.95 -23.74
C LEU A 101 -13.31 -5.89 -24.61
N TRP A 102 -13.80 -4.68 -24.92
CA TRP A 102 -14.88 -4.50 -25.87
C TRP A 102 -14.43 -4.91 -27.27
N SER A 103 -13.20 -4.63 -27.72
CA SER A 103 -12.75 -4.98 -29.09
C SER A 103 -12.87 -6.49 -29.34
N ILE A 104 -12.58 -7.31 -28.32
CA ILE A 104 -12.66 -8.77 -28.37
C ILE A 104 -14.04 -9.35 -28.04
N ALA A 105 -15.07 -8.53 -27.86
CA ALA A 105 -16.45 -9.01 -27.77
C ALA A 105 -17.01 -9.32 -29.17
N PRO A 106 -17.98 -10.25 -29.32
CA PRO A 106 -18.69 -10.41 -30.60
C PRO A 106 -19.38 -9.09 -31.01
N LYS A 107 -19.33 -8.74 -32.31
CA LYS A 107 -19.81 -7.44 -32.82
C LYS A 107 -20.67 -7.55 -34.06
N THR A 108 -21.66 -6.67 -34.13
CA THR A 108 -22.43 -6.37 -35.34
C THR A 108 -21.59 -5.60 -36.37
N ALA A 109 -22.12 -5.46 -37.60
CA ALA A 109 -21.44 -4.70 -38.66
C ALA A 109 -21.24 -3.22 -38.32
N GLU A 110 -22.21 -2.58 -37.65
CA GLU A 110 -22.13 -1.17 -37.23
C GLU A 110 -21.10 -0.98 -36.12
N GLU A 111 -21.05 -1.88 -35.15
CA GLU A 111 -20.06 -1.86 -34.08
C GLU A 111 -18.63 -2.09 -34.60
N ARG A 112 -18.47 -2.89 -35.66
CA ARG A 112 -17.17 -3.04 -36.33
C ARG A 112 -16.70 -1.74 -36.97
N GLN A 113 -17.58 -0.99 -37.62
CA GLN A 113 -17.22 0.34 -38.14
C GLN A 113 -16.84 1.33 -37.03
N ARG A 114 -17.53 1.26 -35.88
CA ARG A 114 -17.17 2.05 -34.70
C ARG A 114 -15.81 1.63 -34.14
N LEU A 115 -15.52 0.34 -34.07
CA LEU A 115 -14.24 -0.18 -33.62
C LEU A 115 -13.09 0.33 -34.48
N VAL A 116 -13.21 0.29 -35.82
CA VAL A 116 -12.16 0.78 -36.73
C VAL A 116 -11.81 2.25 -36.48
N LYS A 117 -12.80 3.08 -36.11
CA LYS A 117 -12.56 4.49 -35.75
C LYS A 117 -11.87 4.66 -34.40
N LEU A 118 -12.09 3.73 -33.47
CA LEU A 118 -11.52 3.76 -32.11
C LEU A 118 -10.13 3.11 -32.01
N LEU A 119 -9.80 2.19 -32.92
CA LEU A 119 -8.53 1.45 -32.93
C LEU A 119 -7.29 2.34 -32.87
N PRO A 120 -7.14 3.43 -33.68
CA PRO A 120 -5.95 4.26 -33.64
C PRO A 120 -5.74 4.92 -32.27
N GLN A 121 -6.82 5.35 -31.62
CA GLN A 121 -6.76 5.97 -30.30
C GLN A 121 -6.46 4.92 -29.21
N LEU A 122 -7.07 3.74 -29.31
CA LEU A 122 -6.82 2.62 -28.40
C LEU A 122 -5.35 2.19 -28.45
N LEU A 123 -4.81 1.94 -29.65
CA LEU A 123 -3.42 1.55 -29.84
C LEU A 123 -2.45 2.64 -29.37
N GLY A 124 -2.79 3.92 -29.60
CA GLY A 124 -2.03 5.06 -29.08
C GLY A 124 -1.96 5.06 -27.56
N ALA A 125 -3.10 4.88 -26.88
CA ALA A 125 -3.18 4.84 -25.42
C ALA A 125 -2.51 3.59 -24.81
N LEU A 126 -2.63 2.43 -25.46
CA LEU A 126 -1.93 1.21 -25.06
C LEU A 126 -0.42 1.42 -25.12
N ARG A 127 0.10 1.94 -26.24
CA ARG A 127 1.54 2.21 -26.41
C ARG A 127 2.06 3.25 -25.41
N GLU A 128 1.31 4.32 -25.18
CA GLU A 128 1.62 5.34 -24.16
C GLU A 128 1.75 4.68 -22.78
N GLY A 129 0.77 3.86 -22.39
CA GLY A 129 0.81 3.11 -21.13
C GLY A 129 1.98 2.13 -21.02
N MET A 130 2.28 1.38 -22.08
CA MET A 130 3.38 0.42 -22.10
C MET A 130 4.77 1.10 -22.05
N SER A 131 4.89 2.30 -22.61
CA SER A 131 6.10 3.11 -22.51
C SER A 131 6.39 3.56 -21.07
N LEU A 132 5.35 3.90 -20.30
CA LEU A 132 5.47 4.33 -18.90
C LEU A 132 6.00 3.21 -17.99
N ILE A 133 5.58 1.96 -18.23
CA ILE A 133 6.07 0.81 -17.47
C ILE A 133 7.33 0.17 -18.07
N SER A 134 7.90 0.76 -19.12
CA SER A 134 9.09 0.27 -19.83
C SER A 134 8.97 -1.17 -20.36
N MET A 135 7.79 -1.53 -20.88
CA MET A 135 7.62 -2.77 -21.64
C MET A 135 8.53 -2.75 -22.88
N ARG A 136 9.18 -3.87 -23.19
CA ARG A 136 10.02 -3.99 -24.39
C ARG A 136 9.14 -3.88 -25.63
N GLU A 137 9.61 -3.14 -26.64
CA GLU A 137 8.88 -2.95 -27.89
C GLU A 137 8.58 -4.29 -28.58
N GLU A 138 9.49 -5.27 -28.49
CA GLU A 138 9.32 -6.61 -29.05
C GLU A 138 8.10 -7.33 -28.45
N ASP A 139 7.95 -7.30 -27.13
CA ASP A 139 6.81 -7.91 -26.43
C ASP A 139 5.50 -7.21 -26.82
N PHE A 140 5.55 -5.88 -26.97
CA PHE A 140 4.36 -5.10 -27.36
C PHE A 140 3.93 -5.41 -28.79
N GLN A 141 4.88 -5.54 -29.73
CA GLN A 141 4.59 -5.94 -31.10
C GLN A 141 4.05 -7.37 -31.20
N ALA A 142 4.59 -8.31 -30.40
CA ALA A 142 4.06 -9.68 -30.32
C ALA A 142 2.59 -9.69 -29.87
N PHE A 143 2.28 -8.94 -28.80
CA PHE A 143 0.91 -8.77 -28.32
C PHE A 143 -0.04 -8.20 -29.39
N LEU A 144 0.40 -7.18 -30.15
CA LEU A 144 -0.40 -6.61 -31.22
C LEU A 144 -0.63 -7.58 -32.39
N GLY A 145 0.36 -8.44 -32.69
CA GLY A 145 0.22 -9.51 -33.67
C GLY A 145 -0.88 -10.50 -33.30
N GLU A 146 -0.84 -11.03 -32.08
CA GLU A 146 -1.86 -11.96 -31.58
C GLU A 146 -3.26 -11.33 -31.53
N LEU A 147 -3.34 -10.04 -31.17
CA LEU A 147 -4.61 -9.31 -31.19
C LEU A 147 -5.15 -9.14 -32.62
N ALA A 148 -4.28 -8.87 -33.59
CA ALA A 148 -4.67 -8.74 -34.99
C ALA A 148 -5.18 -10.07 -35.56
N ASP A 149 -4.51 -11.19 -35.25
CA ASP A 149 -4.91 -12.53 -35.67
C ASP A 149 -6.29 -12.91 -35.09
N LEU A 150 -6.53 -12.64 -33.80
CA LEU A 150 -7.84 -12.85 -33.18
C LEU A 150 -8.95 -12.04 -33.87
N HIS A 151 -8.67 -10.80 -34.25
CA HIS A 151 -9.62 -9.98 -35.00
C HIS A 151 -9.85 -10.54 -36.42
N ALA A 152 -8.80 -10.98 -37.10
CA ALA A 152 -8.88 -11.57 -38.44
C ALA A 152 -9.70 -12.86 -38.45
N GLU A 153 -9.49 -13.76 -37.48
CA GLU A 153 -10.26 -14.99 -37.32
C GLU A 153 -11.75 -14.73 -37.13
N ARG A 154 -12.11 -13.72 -36.33
CA ARG A 154 -13.50 -13.36 -36.08
C ARG A 154 -14.17 -12.71 -37.27
N VAL A 155 -13.45 -11.88 -38.02
CA VAL A 155 -13.96 -11.30 -39.26
C VAL A 155 -14.15 -12.39 -40.31
N ASN A 156 -13.18 -13.30 -40.46
CA ASN A 156 -13.27 -14.43 -41.39
C ASN A 156 -14.40 -15.40 -41.03
N ARG A 157 -14.59 -15.70 -39.74
CA ARG A 157 -15.71 -16.52 -39.25
C ARG A 157 -17.06 -15.84 -39.48
N ALA A 158 -17.14 -14.51 -39.33
CA ALA A 158 -18.35 -13.74 -39.59
C ALA A 158 -18.68 -13.60 -41.10
N THR A 159 -17.70 -13.74 -41.99
CA THR A 159 -17.91 -13.76 -43.45
C THR A 159 -18.15 -15.16 -44.01
N ALA A 160 -17.83 -16.22 -43.27
CA ALA A 160 -17.90 -17.60 -43.74
C ALA A 160 -19.25 -18.33 -43.50
N ALA A 161 -20.29 -17.67 -42.97
CA ALA A 161 -21.61 -18.30 -42.84
C ALA A 161 -22.77 -17.33 -43.11
N PRO A 162 -23.70 -17.74 -44.00
CA PRO A 162 -25.05 -18.05 -43.55
C PRO A 162 -25.37 -19.52 -43.86
N ALA A 163 -25.83 -20.25 -42.82
CA ALA A 163 -26.20 -21.67 -42.78
C ALA A 163 -25.11 -22.62 -42.26
N GLU A 164 -24.99 -22.74 -40.94
CA GLU A 164 -25.48 -23.89 -40.17
C GLU A 164 -25.17 -23.67 -38.69
N ALA A 165 -26.21 -23.80 -37.87
CA ALA A 165 -26.10 -23.80 -36.42
C ALA A 165 -25.52 -25.14 -35.96
N GLY A 166 -24.59 -25.08 -35.00
CA GLY A 166 -24.18 -26.24 -34.22
C GLY A 166 -22.92 -26.92 -34.73
N THR A 167 -21.76 -26.43 -34.33
CA THR A 167 -20.67 -27.24 -33.76
C THR A 167 -19.79 -26.28 -32.97
N GLU A 168 -19.93 -26.34 -31.66
CA GLU A 168 -19.00 -25.75 -30.70
C GLU A 168 -17.62 -26.40 -30.93
N PRO A 169 -16.52 -25.64 -30.98
CA PRO A 169 -15.21 -26.27 -30.87
C PRO A 169 -15.05 -26.77 -29.43
N ASP A 170 -14.73 -28.05 -29.29
CA ASP A 170 -14.26 -28.69 -28.07
C ASP A 170 -13.38 -27.74 -27.25
N MET A 171 -13.88 -27.40 -26.07
CA MET A 171 -13.11 -26.81 -24.98
C MET A 171 -13.06 -27.87 -23.86
N GLU A 172 -12.60 -29.07 -24.21
CA GLU A 172 -12.05 -30.01 -23.22
C GLU A 172 -10.65 -29.53 -22.85
N ASP A 173 -10.59 -28.56 -21.95
CA ASP A 173 -9.67 -28.58 -20.81
C ASP A 173 -10.13 -27.48 -19.85
N ASP A 174 -10.90 -27.91 -18.85
CA ASP A 174 -11.21 -27.12 -17.66
C ASP A 174 -10.20 -27.51 -16.57
N PRO A 175 -9.09 -26.77 -16.38
CA PRO A 175 -8.19 -26.99 -15.25
C PRO A 175 -8.61 -26.13 -14.05
N LEU A 176 -9.88 -25.73 -13.95
CA LEU A 176 -10.43 -25.06 -12.78
C LEU A 176 -11.22 -26.01 -11.85
N ALA A 177 -11.21 -27.32 -12.13
CA ALA A 177 -11.60 -28.32 -11.15
C ALA A 177 -10.58 -28.48 -9.99
N ASP A 178 -9.35 -27.96 -10.12
CA ASP A 178 -8.26 -28.19 -9.16
C ASP A 178 -7.78 -26.94 -8.38
N ILE A 179 -8.53 -25.84 -8.36
CA ILE A 179 -8.10 -24.61 -7.61
C ILE A 179 -8.98 -24.31 -6.38
N ASP A 180 -9.94 -25.18 -6.04
CA ASP A 180 -10.86 -24.93 -4.92
C ASP A 180 -10.63 -25.80 -3.67
N GLU A 181 -9.53 -26.55 -3.57
CA GLU A 181 -9.15 -27.22 -2.31
C GLU A 181 -7.68 -27.00 -1.93
N ALA A 182 -7.50 -26.11 -0.94
CA ALA A 182 -6.44 -26.09 0.07
C ALA A 182 -5.02 -26.56 -0.34
N GLY A 183 -4.15 -25.59 -0.60
CA GLY A 183 -2.70 -25.81 -0.59
C GLY A 183 -1.96 -24.66 -1.25
N GLU A 184 -1.44 -23.76 -0.42
CA GLU A 184 -0.24 -22.95 -0.66
C GLU A 184 0.16 -22.82 -2.14
N ALA A 185 -0.44 -21.83 -2.83
CA ALA A 185 -0.06 -21.54 -4.20
C ALA A 185 1.45 -21.25 -4.23
N PRO A 186 2.24 -21.93 -5.07
CA PRO A 186 3.64 -21.58 -5.22
C PRO A 186 3.72 -20.10 -5.64
N PRO A 187 4.72 -19.34 -5.17
CA PRO A 187 4.84 -17.95 -5.53
C PRO A 187 4.89 -17.89 -7.05
N VAL A 188 3.86 -17.29 -7.65
CA VAL A 188 3.92 -16.92 -9.05
C VAL A 188 5.19 -16.08 -9.15
N GLU A 189 6.19 -16.54 -9.88
CA GLU A 189 7.28 -15.70 -10.37
C GLU A 189 6.63 -14.69 -11.34
N GLU A 190 5.83 -13.76 -10.79
CA GLU A 190 5.59 -12.48 -11.41
C GLU A 190 6.96 -11.98 -11.78
N ASP A 191 7.15 -11.70 -13.07
CA ASP A 191 8.41 -11.30 -13.68
C ASP A 191 9.00 -10.14 -12.85
N ARG A 192 9.85 -10.53 -11.89
CA ARG A 192 10.23 -9.71 -10.73
C ARG A 192 10.77 -8.38 -11.24
N GLU A 193 11.51 -8.43 -12.34
CA GLU A 193 12.11 -7.28 -12.99
C GLU A 193 11.14 -6.15 -13.34
N VAL A 194 9.93 -6.43 -13.86
CA VAL A 194 8.98 -5.36 -14.23
C VAL A 194 8.37 -4.72 -13.00
N THR A 195 8.03 -5.54 -11.99
CA THR A 195 7.50 -5.06 -10.70
C THR A 195 8.57 -4.26 -9.95
N TYR A 196 9.81 -4.75 -9.87
CA TYR A 196 10.92 -4.04 -9.23
C TYR A 196 11.34 -2.79 -10.00
N ALA A 197 11.39 -2.80 -11.34
CA ALA A 197 11.68 -1.61 -12.14
C ALA A 197 10.60 -0.54 -11.94
N THR A 198 9.34 -0.95 -11.82
CA THR A 198 8.22 -0.04 -11.55
C THR A 198 8.31 0.55 -10.15
N LEU A 199 8.61 -0.26 -9.14
CA LEU A 199 8.84 0.21 -7.78
C LEU A 199 10.06 1.15 -7.68
N ASN A 200 11.16 0.80 -8.35
CA ASN A 200 12.36 1.63 -8.39
C ASN A 200 12.11 2.97 -9.09
N ARG A 201 11.31 3.00 -10.17
CA ARG A 201 10.92 4.25 -10.84
C ARG A 201 10.11 5.15 -9.90
N LEU A 202 9.15 4.60 -9.17
CA LEU A 202 8.37 5.36 -8.18
C LEU A 202 9.24 5.87 -7.01
N ILE A 203 10.30 5.14 -6.66
CA ILE A 203 11.30 5.59 -5.68
C ILE A 203 12.16 6.74 -6.25
N GLU A 204 12.63 6.62 -7.50
CA GLU A 204 13.44 7.64 -8.20
C GLU A 204 12.65 8.93 -8.47
N GLU A 205 11.35 8.85 -8.77
CA GLU A 205 10.46 9.98 -8.99
C GLU A 205 10.05 10.72 -7.69
N ASN A 206 10.64 10.34 -6.55
CA ASN A 206 10.47 10.96 -5.22
C ASN A 206 9.05 10.77 -4.61
N GLU A 207 8.22 9.92 -5.22
CA GLU A 207 6.88 9.57 -4.75
C GLU A 207 6.92 8.57 -3.59
N LEU A 208 7.94 7.71 -3.60
CA LEU A 208 8.22 6.68 -2.58
C LEU A 208 9.59 6.85 -1.91
N ALA A 209 10.13 8.07 -1.88
CA ALA A 209 11.48 8.32 -1.36
C ALA A 209 11.70 7.80 0.07
N GLY A 210 12.74 6.97 0.22
CA GLY A 210 13.17 6.33 1.47
C GLY A 210 12.46 5.01 1.81
N ILE A 211 11.60 4.49 0.93
CA ILE A 211 11.11 3.12 1.03
C ILE A 211 12.22 2.18 0.57
N GLU A 212 13.01 1.68 1.51
CA GLU A 212 13.75 0.45 1.27
C GLU A 212 12.73 -0.67 1.01
N VAL A 213 12.94 -1.45 -0.06
CA VAL A 213 12.17 -2.67 -0.39
C VAL A 213 12.53 -3.80 0.59
N GLU A 214 12.76 -3.45 1.86
CA GLU A 214 12.56 -4.37 2.95
C GLU A 214 11.06 -4.56 3.09
N GLU A 215 10.65 -5.77 2.73
CA GLU A 215 9.34 -6.34 2.99
C GLU A 215 8.91 -5.94 4.39
N ILE A 216 7.84 -5.14 4.48
CA ILE A 216 7.24 -4.83 5.76
C ILE A 216 6.53 -6.11 6.16
N THR A 217 7.20 -6.90 6.99
CA THR A 217 6.51 -7.64 8.04
C THR A 217 5.76 -6.60 8.85
N LEU A 218 4.52 -6.29 8.42
CA LEU A 218 3.51 -5.84 9.35
C LEU A 218 3.54 -6.92 10.41
N GLY A 219 3.96 -6.57 11.63
CA GLY A 219 4.30 -7.53 12.67
C GLY A 219 3.37 -8.73 12.58
N GLU A 220 3.97 -9.87 12.25
CA GLU A 220 3.27 -11.12 12.00
C GLU A 220 2.33 -11.37 13.18
N GLU A 221 1.04 -11.28 12.89
CA GLU A 221 -0.08 -11.93 13.55
C GLU A 221 -1.33 -11.24 13.02
N ASP A 222 -1.78 -11.66 11.83
CA ASP A 222 -3.22 -11.72 11.53
C ASP A 222 -3.85 -12.69 12.54
N GLU A 223 -3.91 -12.30 13.81
CA GLU A 223 -4.82 -12.95 14.75
C GLU A 223 -6.23 -12.72 14.20
N PRO A 224 -7.05 -13.78 14.10
CA PRO A 224 -8.37 -13.68 13.51
C PRO A 224 -9.15 -12.55 14.19
N ALA A 225 -9.82 -11.72 13.40
CA ALA A 225 -10.63 -10.61 13.88
C ALA A 225 -11.65 -11.12 14.92
N VAL A 226 -11.31 -10.99 16.19
CA VAL A 226 -12.23 -11.23 17.31
C VAL A 226 -13.16 -10.02 17.38
N GLU A 227 -14.46 -10.27 17.52
CA GLU A 227 -15.55 -9.28 17.61
C GLU A 227 -15.19 -8.08 18.51
N ASP A 228 -15.72 -6.88 18.17
CA ASP A 228 -15.54 -5.61 18.90
C ASP A 228 -15.62 -5.83 20.43
N ASP A 229 -14.45 -5.94 21.06
CA ASP A 229 -14.26 -6.19 22.49
C ASP A 229 -13.75 -4.90 23.17
N GLU A 230 -13.79 -4.84 24.49
CA GLU A 230 -13.39 -3.65 25.27
C GLU A 230 -11.96 -3.17 24.95
N PHE A 231 -11.07 -4.08 24.57
CA PHE A 231 -9.69 -3.79 24.16
C PHE A 231 -9.60 -3.12 22.78
N VAL A 232 -10.54 -3.40 21.87
CA VAL A 232 -10.61 -2.74 20.56
C VAL A 232 -11.07 -1.29 20.75
N ASP A 233 -12.07 -1.06 21.59
CA ASP A 233 -12.52 0.30 21.93
C ASP A 233 -11.44 1.09 22.69
N MET A 234 -10.67 0.42 23.57
CA MET A 234 -9.51 1.04 24.21
C MET A 234 -8.44 1.44 23.20
N ALA A 235 -8.08 0.57 22.25
CA ALA A 235 -7.14 0.89 21.19
C ALA A 235 -7.65 2.02 20.26
N ARG A 236 -8.95 2.01 19.94
CA ARG A 236 -9.62 3.03 19.13
C ARG A 236 -9.68 4.39 19.84
N GLY A 237 -9.78 4.39 21.17
CA GLY A 237 -9.80 5.59 22.02
C GLY A 237 -8.43 6.22 22.30
N LEU A 238 -7.33 5.58 21.89
CA LEU A 238 -5.98 6.12 22.07
C LEU A 238 -5.81 7.44 21.30
N GLN A 239 -5.35 8.47 22.01
CA GLN A 239 -5.04 9.76 21.41
C GLN A 239 -3.58 9.83 20.96
N GLN A 240 -3.35 10.56 19.87
CA GLN A 240 -2.00 10.90 19.45
C GLN A 240 -1.28 11.59 20.61
N GLY A 241 -0.12 11.07 20.96
CA GLY A 241 0.69 11.53 22.08
C GLY A 241 0.68 10.62 23.31
N THR A 242 -0.20 9.64 23.38
CA THR A 242 -0.25 8.67 24.48
C THR A 242 0.98 7.77 24.48
N TRP A 243 1.56 7.56 25.66
CA TRP A 243 2.66 6.61 25.87
C TRP A 243 2.11 5.22 26.17
N VAL A 244 2.68 4.21 25.51
CA VAL A 244 2.37 2.80 25.71
C VAL A 244 3.68 2.07 26.01
N GLU A 245 3.63 1.21 27.01
CA GLU A 245 4.68 0.28 27.38
C GLU A 245 4.41 -1.06 26.70
N PHE A 246 5.32 -1.48 25.82
CA PHE A 246 5.29 -2.77 25.13
C PHE A 246 6.31 -3.70 25.77
N THR A 247 5.87 -4.91 26.12
CA THR A 247 6.72 -5.97 26.64
C THR A 247 6.91 -6.99 25.52
N GLY A 248 8.12 -7.08 24.98
CA GLY A 248 8.46 -8.07 23.96
C GLY A 248 8.55 -9.48 24.54
N ASP A 249 8.61 -10.50 23.67
CA ASP A 249 8.66 -11.91 24.06
C ASP A 249 9.90 -12.27 24.88
N ASP A 250 10.99 -11.51 24.68
CA ASP A 250 12.25 -11.63 25.42
C ASP A 250 12.17 -11.00 26.83
N GLY A 251 11.03 -10.40 27.20
CA GLY A 251 10.82 -9.69 28.45
C GLY A 251 11.37 -8.26 28.46
N GLU A 252 11.93 -7.77 27.34
CA GLU A 252 12.34 -6.38 27.22
C GLU A 252 11.13 -5.44 27.18
N VAL A 253 11.19 -4.41 28.01
CA VAL A 253 10.12 -3.41 28.15
C VAL A 253 10.51 -2.15 27.39
N THR A 254 9.78 -1.85 26.32
CA THR A 254 9.99 -0.70 25.46
C THR A 254 8.86 0.31 25.64
N ARG A 255 9.21 1.56 25.90
CA ARG A 255 8.23 2.66 25.99
C ARG A 255 8.19 3.42 24.69
N ALA A 256 7.02 3.50 24.10
CA ALA A 256 6.82 4.17 22.84
C ALA A 256 5.58 5.08 22.89
N LYS A 257 5.66 6.20 22.20
CA LYS A 257 4.60 7.20 22.10
C LYS A 257 3.84 6.98 20.80
N LEU A 258 2.51 6.97 20.86
CA LEU A 258 1.68 6.99 19.67
C LEU A 258 1.87 8.32 18.95
N THR A 259 2.59 8.31 17.83
CA THR A 259 2.94 9.55 17.11
C THR A 259 2.15 9.75 15.85
N TRP A 260 1.55 8.71 15.28
CA TRP A 260 0.76 8.85 14.06
C TRP A 260 -0.22 7.68 13.93
N VAL A 261 -1.38 7.95 13.32
CA VAL A 261 -2.38 6.94 12.97
C VAL A 261 -2.68 7.09 11.48
N SER A 262 -2.59 6.00 10.73
CA SER A 262 -2.86 6.00 9.30
C SER A 262 -4.33 6.26 9.01
N PRO A 263 -4.66 7.26 8.18
CA PRO A 263 -6.04 7.49 7.75
C PRO A 263 -6.52 6.47 6.72
N VAL A 264 -5.62 5.67 6.13
CA VAL A 264 -5.95 4.74 5.03
C VAL A 264 -6.07 3.31 5.54
N THR A 265 -5.12 2.84 6.34
CA THR A 265 -5.08 1.45 6.85
C THR A 265 -5.55 1.34 8.29
N GLY A 266 -5.59 2.45 9.04
CA GLY A 266 -5.82 2.44 10.48
C GLY A 266 -4.63 1.91 11.29
N ALA A 267 -3.43 1.84 10.72
CA ALA A 267 -2.22 1.45 11.46
C ALA A 267 -1.77 2.55 12.44
N TYR A 268 -1.19 2.13 13.56
CA TYR A 268 -0.69 2.97 14.64
C TYR A 268 0.84 2.94 14.62
N LEU A 269 1.47 4.11 14.51
CA LEU A 269 2.92 4.27 14.57
C LEU A 269 3.34 4.73 15.96
N PHE A 270 4.21 3.94 16.57
CA PHE A 270 4.79 4.22 17.88
C PHE A 270 6.28 4.51 17.76
N THR A 271 6.75 5.61 18.37
CA THR A 271 8.16 6.00 18.37
C THR A 271 8.70 6.14 19.78
N ASN A 272 9.99 5.86 19.96
CA ASN A 272 10.65 6.06 21.26
C ASN A 272 10.93 7.55 21.55
N ARG A 273 11.54 7.83 22.71
CA ARG A 273 11.91 9.21 23.12
C ARG A 273 12.91 9.91 22.20
N GLN A 274 13.61 9.17 21.34
CA GLN A 274 14.58 9.69 20.38
C GLN A 274 13.96 9.94 18.99
N GLY A 275 12.65 9.70 18.85
CA GLY A 275 11.92 9.82 17.58
C GLY A 275 12.15 8.68 16.60
N LEU A 276 12.76 7.57 17.02
CA LEU A 276 12.96 6.38 16.20
C LEU A 276 11.71 5.50 16.24
N LYS A 277 11.38 4.84 15.12
CA LYS A 277 10.30 3.85 15.05
C LYS A 277 10.56 2.75 16.07
N ALA A 278 9.64 2.57 17.00
CA ALA A 278 9.68 1.50 18.00
C ALA A 278 8.74 0.35 17.62
N ALA A 279 7.54 0.67 17.12
CA ALA A 279 6.60 -0.34 16.63
C ALA A 279 5.62 0.28 15.61
N ASP A 280 5.13 -0.56 14.70
CA ASP A 280 3.93 -0.31 13.90
C ASP A 280 2.92 -1.45 14.15
N LYS A 281 1.67 -1.09 14.44
CA LYS A 281 0.62 -2.05 14.83
C LYS A 281 -0.69 -1.74 14.13
N THR A 282 -1.47 -2.76 13.79
CA THR A 282 -2.87 -2.56 13.36
C THR A 282 -3.76 -2.32 14.57
N LEU A 283 -4.98 -1.79 14.39
CA LEU A 283 -5.96 -1.63 15.47
C LEU A 283 -6.16 -2.96 16.24
N HIS A 284 -6.37 -4.05 15.50
CA HIS A 284 -6.62 -5.36 16.09
C HIS A 284 -5.37 -5.97 16.71
N GLY A 285 -4.19 -5.79 16.11
CA GLY A 285 -2.91 -6.23 16.68
C GLY A 285 -2.59 -5.51 18.00
N LEU A 286 -2.86 -4.20 18.07
CA LEU A 286 -2.70 -3.43 19.30
C LEU A 286 -3.72 -3.87 20.37
N ALA A 287 -4.96 -4.13 19.99
CA ALA A 287 -5.98 -4.67 20.89
C ALA A 287 -5.61 -6.07 21.41
N ALA A 288 -5.01 -6.92 20.56
CA ALA A 288 -4.50 -8.22 20.95
C ALA A 288 -3.37 -8.11 21.98
N GLU A 289 -2.46 -7.17 21.83
CA GLU A 289 -1.41 -6.92 22.83
C GLU A 289 -1.95 -6.36 24.15
N PHE A 290 -2.98 -5.51 24.10
CA PHE A 290 -3.69 -5.12 25.32
C PHE A 290 -4.36 -6.30 25.99
N ARG A 291 -4.99 -7.20 25.22
CA ARG A 291 -5.63 -8.42 25.71
C ARG A 291 -4.64 -9.39 26.36
N ARG A 292 -3.46 -9.54 25.75
CA ARG A 292 -2.34 -10.36 26.27
C ARG A 292 -1.63 -9.70 27.45
N GLY A 293 -1.90 -8.42 27.71
CA GLY A 293 -1.24 -7.63 28.74
C GLY A 293 0.23 -7.30 28.43
N SER A 294 0.66 -7.53 27.19
CA SER A 294 1.98 -7.16 26.66
C SER A 294 2.05 -5.68 26.27
N ALA A 295 0.92 -5.01 26.11
CA ALA A 295 0.84 -3.55 26.00
C ALA A 295 0.12 -2.94 27.21
N ARG A 296 0.61 -1.82 27.74
CA ARG A 296 -0.05 -1.04 28.81
C ARG A 296 0.08 0.45 28.57
N ILE A 297 -1.02 1.18 28.71
CA ILE A 297 -1.02 2.64 28.63
C ILE A 297 -0.32 3.20 29.87
N ILE A 298 0.65 4.08 29.65
CA ILE A 298 1.30 4.83 30.73
C ILE A 298 0.46 6.09 30.96
N GLU A 299 -0.23 6.15 32.10
CA GLU A 299 -0.80 7.40 32.59
C GLU A 299 0.35 8.33 33.01
N ASP A 300 0.56 9.38 32.23
CA ASP A 300 1.64 10.34 32.41
C ASP A 300 1.35 11.16 33.68
N VAL A 301 1.84 10.71 34.84
CA VAL A 301 2.03 11.61 35.99
C VAL A 301 3.32 12.39 35.68
N PRO A 302 3.27 13.71 35.45
CA PRO A 302 4.45 14.47 35.05
C PRO A 302 5.51 14.38 36.16
N LEU A 303 6.53 13.56 35.94
CA LEU A 303 7.67 13.38 36.86
C LEU A 303 8.40 14.71 37.14
N PHE A 304 8.22 15.69 36.25
CA PHE A 304 8.77 17.04 36.35
C PHE A 304 8.18 17.82 37.53
N GLU A 305 6.87 17.77 37.76
CA GLU A 305 6.23 18.48 38.89
C GLU A 305 6.71 17.93 40.23
N ARG A 306 6.97 16.62 40.31
CA ARG A 306 7.48 15.98 41.54
C ARG A 306 8.94 16.31 41.82
N ALA A 307 9.78 16.37 40.78
CA ALA A 307 11.19 16.73 40.92
C ALA A 307 11.36 18.22 41.27
N VAL A 308 10.60 19.10 40.62
CA VAL A 308 10.62 20.55 40.87
C VAL A 308 10.03 20.85 42.24
N SER A 309 8.91 20.22 42.64
CA SER A 309 8.34 20.43 43.97
C SER A 309 9.26 19.91 45.08
N SER A 310 9.96 18.78 44.88
CA SER A 310 10.94 18.28 45.84
C SER A 310 12.14 19.23 46.02
N LEU A 311 12.57 19.90 44.95
CA LEU A 311 13.67 20.87 45.01
C LEU A 311 13.22 22.19 45.65
N ILE A 312 12.00 22.65 45.34
CA ILE A 312 11.41 23.86 45.96
C ILE A 312 11.13 23.63 47.45
N ASP A 313 10.65 22.45 47.84
CA ASP A 313 10.44 22.08 49.24
C ASP A 313 11.78 21.95 50.00
N GLY A 314 12.82 21.40 49.35
CA GLY A 314 14.17 21.36 49.90
C GLY A 314 14.78 22.75 50.12
N LEU A 315 14.52 23.70 49.21
CA LEU A 315 14.97 25.09 49.34
C LEU A 315 14.21 25.87 50.43
N ARG A 316 12.92 25.58 50.64
CA ARG A 316 12.10 26.18 51.71
C ARG A 316 12.47 25.66 53.10
N GLN A 317 12.85 24.38 53.23
CA GLN A 317 13.28 23.81 54.51
C GLN A 317 14.66 24.32 54.94
N ASN A 318 15.55 24.63 54.00
CA ASN A 318 16.92 25.07 54.32
C ASN A 318 17.06 26.58 54.57
N THR A 319 16.05 27.38 54.21
CA THR A 319 16.00 28.83 54.48
C THR A 319 15.24 29.20 55.76
N GLY A 320 14.54 28.24 56.39
CA GLY A 320 13.85 28.41 57.68
C GLY A 320 14.65 28.00 58.92
N ASN A 321 15.90 27.56 58.77
CA ASN A 321 16.72 27.03 59.88
C ASN A 321 18.02 27.83 60.14
N ARG A 322 17.99 29.14 59.89
CA ARG A 322 19.05 30.09 60.24
C ARG A 322 18.50 31.27 61.03
#